data_AF-A0ABD5WIT3-F1
#
_entry.id   AF-A0ABD5WIT3-F1
#
_cell.length_a   1.000
_cell.length_b   1.000
_cell.length_c   1.000
_cell.angle_alpha   90.00
_cell.angle_beta   90.00
_cell.angle_gamma   90.00
#
_symmetry.space_group_name_H-M   'P 1'
#
loop_
_entity.id
_entity.type
_entity.pdbx_description
1 polymer ?
#
loop_
_entity_poly.entity_id
_entity_poly.type
_entity_poly.pdbx_seq_one_letter_code
_entity_poly.pdbx_strand_id
1 'polypeptide(L)'
;MRRVTLAAALLVGKGLDAVSTVVVLRLSDSVRESVPLSRALMAWLGPVGGMALLTAVTMVVVGLLAESGVLIDRLAGGDTPDWYVPGLRATVYLGCATWFGLIGLWNFSHLL
;
A
#
# COMPACT_ATOMS: atom_id res chain seq x y z
N MET A 1 10.98 -18.41 -0.99
CA MET A 1 11.05 -17.69 0.29
C MET A 1 10.98 -16.16 0.14
N ARG A 2 11.80 -15.52 -0.70
CA ARG A 2 11.88 -14.04 -0.85
C ARG A 2 10.56 -13.31 -1.14
N ARG A 3 9.67 -13.87 -1.99
CA ARG A 3 8.37 -13.25 -2.34
C ARG A 3 7.39 -13.20 -1.17
N VAL A 4 7.35 -14.25 -0.35
CA VAL A 4 6.48 -14.33 0.82
C VAL A 4 6.89 -13.29 1.86
N THR A 5 8.20 -13.10 2.06
CA THR A 5 8.73 -12.08 2.97
C THR A 5 8.37 -10.66 2.52
N LEU A 6 8.48 -10.35 1.23
CA LEU A 6 8.10 -9.04 0.68
C LEU A 6 6.59 -8.79 0.80
N ALA A 7 5.78 -9.80 0.50
CA ALA A 7 4.33 -9.72 0.66
C ALA A 7 3.92 -9.53 2.14
N ALA A 8 4.57 -10.24 3.06
CA ALA A 8 4.34 -10.10 4.49
C ALA A 8 4.71 -8.70 4.99
N ALA A 9 5.88 -8.16 4.59
CA ALA A 9 6.28 -6.80 4.95
C ALA A 9 5.27 -5.75 4.46
N LEU A 10 4.81 -5.87 3.20
CA LEU A 10 3.78 -4.99 2.64
C LEU A 10 2.46 -5.09 3.40
N LEU A 11 2.01 -6.31 3.70
CA LEU A 11 0.78 -6.57 4.46
C LEU A 11 0.83 -5.93 5.85
N VAL A 12 1.95 -6.09 6.56
CA VAL A 12 2.14 -5.49 7.90
C VAL A 12 2.10 -3.97 7.82
N GLY A 13 2.88 -3.37 6.91
CA GLY A 13 2.91 -1.92 6.74
C GLY A 13 1.53 -1.35 6.40
N LYS A 14 0.83 -1.96 5.44
CA LYS A 14 -0.49 -1.51 5.02
C LYS A 14 -1.57 -1.75 6.08
N GLY A 15 -1.45 -2.84 6.84
CA GLY A 15 -2.33 -3.12 7.97
C GLY A 15 -2.25 -2.02 9.03
N LEU A 16 -1.04 -1.59 9.37
CA LEU A 16 -0.82 -0.51 10.34
C LEU A 16 -1.41 0.83 9.86
N ASP A 17 -1.17 1.19 8.61
CA ASP A 17 -1.75 2.37 7.94
C ASP A 17 -3.29 2.33 7.93
N ALA A 18 -3.87 1.17 7.63
CA ALA A 18 -5.32 0.96 7.61
C ALA A 18 -5.97 1.17 8.97
N VAL A 19 -5.41 0.56 10.02
CA VAL A 19 -5.94 0.73 11.38
C VAL A 19 -5.81 2.21 11.79
N SER A 20 -4.64 2.82 11.57
CA SER A 20 -4.44 4.25 11.86
C SER A 20 -5.48 5.13 11.15
N THR A 21 -5.71 4.90 9.85
CA THR A 21 -6.63 5.71 9.03
C THR A 21 -8.07 5.60 9.55
N VAL A 22 -8.52 4.40 9.91
CA VAL A 22 -9.85 4.19 10.50
C VAL A 22 -9.99 4.93 11.82
N VAL A 23 -8.96 4.92 12.67
CA VAL A 23 -8.98 5.61 13.96
C VAL A 23 -9.01 7.14 13.76
N VAL A 24 -8.15 7.68 12.90
CA VAL A 24 -8.11 9.14 12.62
C VAL A 24 -9.43 9.62 12.02
N LEU A 25 -10.01 8.90 11.06
CA LEU A 25 -11.29 9.29 10.44
C LEU A 25 -12.51 9.14 11.36
N ARG A 26 -12.40 8.34 12.43
CA ARG A 26 -13.39 8.29 13.50
C ARG A 26 -13.30 9.50 14.43
N LEU A 27 -12.11 10.08 14.58
CA LEU A 27 -11.82 11.16 15.53
C LEU A 27 -11.82 12.55 14.89
N SER A 28 -11.63 12.66 13.58
CA SER A 28 -11.42 13.95 12.91
C SER A 28 -12.33 14.14 11.69
N ASP A 29 -13.25 15.10 11.81
CA ASP A 29 -14.19 15.46 10.72
C ASP A 29 -13.50 16.19 9.56
N SER A 30 -12.39 16.89 9.81
CA SER A 30 -11.65 17.69 8.81
C SER A 30 -10.92 16.85 7.76
N VAL A 31 -10.47 15.63 8.11
CA VAL A 31 -9.76 14.74 7.18
C VAL A 31 -10.69 14.18 6.08
N ARG A 32 -12.02 14.18 6.32
CA ARG A 32 -13.01 13.66 5.36
C ARG A 32 -13.04 14.40 4.02
N GLU A 33 -12.55 15.64 3.95
CA GLU A 33 -12.60 16.44 2.72
C GLU A 33 -11.47 16.12 1.72
N SER A 34 -10.35 15.54 2.18
CA SER A 34 -9.13 15.43 1.39
C SER A 34 -8.93 14.10 0.64
N VAL A 35 -9.76 13.08 0.90
CA VAL A 35 -9.61 11.74 0.26
C VAL A 35 -10.95 11.22 -0.27
N PRO A 36 -11.38 11.63 -1.48
CA PRO A 36 -12.73 11.37 -1.99
C PRO A 36 -13.06 9.88 -2.15
N LEU A 37 -12.08 9.08 -2.61
CA LEU A 37 -12.27 7.64 -2.79
C LEU A 37 -12.41 6.90 -1.45
N SER A 38 -11.55 7.21 -0.48
CA SER A 38 -11.58 6.58 0.84
C SER A 38 -12.88 6.89 1.56
N ARG A 39 -13.34 8.14 1.49
CA ARG A 39 -14.65 8.55 2.01
C ARG A 39 -15.80 7.79 1.34
N ALA A 40 -15.83 7.72 0.02
CA ALA A 40 -16.91 7.05 -0.70
C ALA A 40 -17.02 5.58 -0.31
N LEU A 41 -15.88 4.89 -0.24
CA LEU A 41 -15.83 3.48 0.16
C LEU A 41 -16.23 3.26 1.62
N MET A 42 -15.80 4.14 2.53
CA MET A 42 -16.19 4.04 3.94
C MET A 42 -17.66 4.44 4.19
N ALA A 43 -18.22 5.35 3.39
CA ALA A 43 -19.65 5.67 3.45
C ALA A 43 -20.50 4.50 2.97
N TRP A 44 -20.03 3.76 1.95
CA TRP A 44 -20.76 2.65 1.36
C TRP A 44 -20.62 1.33 2.15
N LEU A 45 -19.44 1.03 2.68
CA LEU A 45 -19.11 -0.26 3.32
C LEU A 45 -18.81 -0.15 4.83
N GLY A 46 -18.95 1.05 5.41
CA GLY A 46 -18.44 1.36 6.74
C GLY A 46 -16.92 1.52 6.78
N PRO A 47 -16.34 2.04 7.87
CA PRO A 47 -14.91 2.35 7.95
C PRO A 47 -14.01 1.12 7.73
N VAL A 48 -14.35 -0.01 8.35
CA VAL A 48 -13.58 -1.26 8.26
C VAL A 48 -13.68 -1.86 6.85
N GLY A 49 -14.90 -1.96 6.31
CA GLY A 49 -15.12 -2.51 4.97
C GLY A 49 -14.49 -1.66 3.87
N GLY A 50 -14.63 -0.33 3.96
CA GLY A 50 -14.01 0.60 3.03
C GLY A 50 -12.48 0.51 3.04
N MET A 51 -11.87 0.43 4.23
CA MET A 51 -10.42 0.28 4.34
C MET A 51 -9.91 -1.10 3.90
N ALA A 52 -10.67 -2.16 4.15
CA ALA A 52 -10.34 -3.50 3.67
C ALA A 52 -10.32 -3.55 2.13
N LEU A 53 -11.32 -2.96 1.48
CA LEU A 53 -11.35 -2.87 0.02
C LEU A 53 -10.22 -1.99 -0.53
N LEU A 54 -9.96 -0.82 0.07
CA LEU A 54 -8.81 0.01 -0.29
C LEU A 54 -7.49 -0.72 -0.15
N THR A 55 -7.33 -1.51 0.91
CA THR A 55 -6.14 -2.32 1.14
C THR A 55 -5.98 -3.35 0.02
N ALA A 56 -7.05 -4.08 -0.32
CA ALA A 56 -7.04 -5.03 -1.42
C ALA A 56 -6.68 -4.37 -2.76
N VAL A 57 -7.32 -3.24 -3.10
CA VAL A 57 -7.02 -2.47 -4.32
C VAL A 57 -5.56 -2.00 -4.32
N THR A 58 -5.07 -1.47 -3.19
CA THR A 58 -3.68 -1.02 -3.06
C THR A 58 -2.72 -2.19 -3.29
N MET A 59 -2.96 -3.36 -2.69
CA MET A 59 -2.11 -4.53 -2.89
C MET A 59 -2.08 -4.99 -4.34
N VAL A 60 -3.22 -4.96 -5.04
CA VAL A 60 -3.29 -5.28 -6.47
C VAL A 60 -2.48 -4.29 -7.29
N VAL A 61 -2.66 -2.98 -7.07
CA VAL A 61 -1.93 -1.93 -7.79
C VAL A 61 -0.42 -2.01 -7.55
N VAL A 62 0.00 -2.21 -6.30
CA VAL A 62 1.41 -2.38 -5.93
C VAL A 62 1.99 -3.65 -6.55
N GLY A 63 1.22 -4.74 -6.59
CA GLY A 63 1.61 -5.97 -7.26
C GLY A 63 1.81 -5.77 -8.77
N LEU A 64 0.86 -5.12 -9.44
CA LEU A 64 0.99 -4.78 -10.86
C LEU A 64 2.20 -3.89 -11.13
N LEU A 65 2.45 -2.90 -10.27
CA LEU A 65 3.61 -2.03 -10.39
C LEU A 65 4.92 -2.80 -10.19
N ALA A 66 4.99 -3.69 -9.20
CA ALA A 66 6.16 -4.54 -8.98
C ALA A 66 6.43 -5.48 -10.17
N GLU A 67 5.38 -5.98 -10.81
CA GLU A 67 5.47 -6.85 -11.99
C GLU A 67 5.68 -6.09 -13.31
N SER A 68 5.49 -4.76 -13.33
CA SER A 68 5.67 -3.93 -14.53
C SER A 68 7.07 -4.03 -15.14
N GLY A 69 8.09 -4.35 -14.33
CA GLY A 69 9.45 -4.58 -14.79
C GLY A 69 9.56 -5.69 -15.84
N VAL A 70 8.70 -6.72 -15.77
CA VAL A 70 8.65 -7.79 -16.78
C VAL A 70 8.13 -7.28 -18.12
N LEU A 71 7.14 -6.40 -18.10
CA LEU A 71 6.62 -5.79 -19.31
C LEU A 71 7.67 -4.88 -19.94
N ILE A 72 8.37 -4.08 -19.12
CA ILE A 72 9.45 -3.20 -19.57
C ILE A 72 10.60 -4.01 -20.17
N ASP A 73 11.02 -5.09 -19.51
CA ASP A 73 12.07 -5.98 -20.00
C ASP A 73 11.72 -6.58 -21.37
N ARG A 74 10.47 -7.03 -21.54
CA ARG A 74 9.97 -7.52 -22.84
C ARG A 74 9.95 -6.43 -23.91
N LEU A 75 9.52 -5.21 -23.57
CA LEU A 75 9.49 -4.08 -24.49
C LEU A 75 10.90 -3.60 -24.89
N ALA A 76 11.88 -3.77 -24.00
CA ALA A 76 13.29 -3.50 -24.26
C ALA A 76 14.02 -4.65 -24.99
N GLY A 77 13.30 -5.68 -25.43
CA GLY A 77 13.89 -6.82 -26.14
C GLY A 77 14.76 -7.73 -25.27
N GLY A 78 14.65 -7.66 -23.93
CA GLY A 78 15.46 -8.45 -23.01
C GLY A 78 16.85 -7.89 -22.72
N ASP A 79 17.16 -6.67 -23.17
CA ASP A 79 18.44 -6.00 -22.89
C ASP A 79 18.51 -5.38 -21.48
N THR A 80 17.51 -5.60 -20.62
CA THR A 80 17.58 -5.08 -19.25
C THR A 80 18.52 -5.93 -18.39
N PRO A 81 19.27 -5.31 -17.45
CA PRO A 81 20.15 -6.06 -16.57
C PRO A 81 19.40 -7.13 -15.75
N ASP A 82 20.03 -8.28 -15.49
CA ASP A 82 19.44 -9.40 -14.73
C ASP A 82 18.86 -8.99 -13.35
N TRP A 83 19.41 -7.94 -12.75
CA TRP A 83 18.97 -7.41 -11.46
C TRP A 83 17.77 -6.45 -11.56
N TYR A 84 17.40 -5.99 -12.75
CA TYR A 84 16.37 -4.96 -12.97
C TYR A 84 15.01 -5.39 -12.43
N VAL A 85 14.45 -6.51 -12.93
CA VAL A 85 13.13 -7.01 -12.51
C VAL A 85 13.11 -7.39 -11.02
N PRO A 86 14.08 -8.15 -10.48
CA PRO A 86 14.13 -8.43 -9.05
C PRO A 86 14.29 -7.17 -8.18
N GLY A 87 15.10 -6.21 -8.64
CA GLY A 87 15.36 -4.95 -7.95
C GLY A 87 14.11 -4.07 -7.88
N LEU A 88 13.41 -3.88 -9.01
CA LEU A 88 12.17 -3.12 -9.07
C LEU A 88 11.12 -3.72 -8.13
N ARG A 89 10.91 -5.04 -8.16
CA ARG A 89 9.97 -5.71 -7.25
C ARG A 89 10.33 -5.43 -5.78
N ALA A 90 11.59 -5.61 -5.41
CA ALA A 90 12.04 -5.38 -4.04
C ALA A 90 11.82 -3.93 -3.59
N THR A 91 12.20 -2.96 -4.43
CA THR A 91 12.04 -1.53 -4.16
C THR A 91 10.57 -1.15 -4.00
N VAL A 92 9.69 -1.62 -4.90
CA VAL A 92 8.25 -1.33 -4.84
C VAL A 92 7.64 -1.92 -3.56
N TYR A 93 7.86 -3.21 -3.29
CA TYR A 93 7.28 -3.85 -2.10
C TYR A 93 7.82 -3.26 -0.79
N LEU A 94 9.14 -3.12 -0.64
CA LEU A 94 9.73 -2.62 0.60
C LEU A 94 9.52 -1.13 0.79
N GLY A 95 9.58 -0.34 -0.29
CA GLY A 95 9.29 1.09 -0.25
C GLY A 95 7.88 1.36 0.23
N CYS A 96 6.89 0.67 -0.36
CA CYS A 96 5.50 0.77 0.09
C CYS A 96 5.31 0.25 1.52
N ALA A 97 5.88 -0.90 1.88
CA ALA A 97 5.81 -1.44 3.24
C ALA A 97 6.33 -0.44 4.28
N THR A 98 7.51 0.15 4.00
CA THR A 98 8.16 1.13 4.87
C THR A 98 7.31 2.39 4.99
N TRP A 99 6.84 2.93 3.86
CA TRP A 99 6.01 4.13 3.85
C TRP A 99 4.72 3.95 4.66
N PHE A 100 3.96 2.88 4.40
CA PHE A 100 2.71 2.62 5.13
C PHE A 100 2.96 2.35 6.62
N GLY A 101 4.04 1.63 6.95
CA GLY A 101 4.46 1.45 8.34
C GLY A 101 4.77 2.78 9.03
N LEU A 102 5.53 3.66 8.39
CA LEU A 102 5.88 4.97 8.95
C LEU A 102 4.66 5.86 9.14
N ILE A 103 3.79 5.96 8.13
CA ILE A 103 2.56 6.76 8.22
C ILE A 103 1.62 6.22 9.31
N GLY A 104 1.44 4.90 9.37
CA GLY A 104 0.64 4.29 10.42
C GLY A 104 1.19 4.59 11.81
N LEU A 105 2.50 4.41 12.03
CA LEU A 105 3.14 4.68 13.32
C LEU A 105 3.05 6.16 13.70
N TRP A 106 3.33 7.05 12.74
CA TRP A 106 3.27 8.51 12.94
C TRP A 106 1.88 8.96 13.37
N ASN A 107 0.85 8.51 12.67
CA ASN A 107 -0.52 8.88 13.01
C ASN A 107 -0.95 8.26 14.35
N PHE A 108 -0.52 7.03 14.65
CA PHE A 108 -0.74 6.42 15.96
C PHE A 108 -0.09 7.20 17.10
N SER A 109 1.12 7.72 16.91
CA SER A 109 1.80 8.49 17.96
C SER A 109 1.13 9.83 18.25
N HIS A 110 0.32 10.36 17.33
CA HIS A 110 -0.49 11.58 17.55
C HIS A 110 -1.79 11.32 18.31
N LEU A 111 -2.11 10.05 18.57
CA LEU A 111 -3.31 9.61 19.30
C LEU A 111 -3.02 9.22 20.76
N LEU A 112 -1.75 9.10 21.14
CA LEU A 112 -1.25 8.84 22.50
C LEU A 112 -0.86 10.15 23.18
#